data_AF-A0A4Z0C6M7-F1
#
_entry.id   AF-A0A4Z0C6M7-F1
#
_cell.length_a   1.000
_cell.length_b   1.000
_cell.length_c   1.000
_cell.angle_alpha   90.00
_cell.angle_beta   90.00
_cell.angle_gamma   90.00
#
_symmetry.space_group_name_H-M   'P 1'
#
loop_
_entity.id
_entity.type
_entity.pdbx_description
1 polymer ?
#
loop_
_entity_poly.entity_id
_entity_poly.type
_entity_poly.pdbx_seq_one_letter_code
_entity_poly.pdbx_strand_id
1 'polypeptide(L)'
;MKKLLLPLLMALASLAQAQTATGNFNVAITLTTACTLNTPANGALAYTSFAASESSATPASINVRCTNTLPYTATLDGGATTTSNVYTFTDGTLNLTYRLTLAAAGLTGTGTNVGNGGDQAYTITPSVNTAQSGTCATDTCSSTAAHTLTITY
;
A
#
# COMPACT_ATOMS: atom_id res chain seq x y z
N MET A 1 -1.20 71.76 -80.14
CA MET A 1 -2.50 71.34 -79.57
C MET A 1 -2.38 69.89 -79.11
N LYS A 2 -3.00 69.56 -77.96
CA LYS A 2 -3.42 68.21 -77.51
C LYS A 2 -2.29 67.19 -77.23
N LYS A 3 -1.79 67.04 -75.99
CA LYS A 3 -2.30 66.25 -74.84
C LYS A 3 -2.66 64.79 -75.18
N LEU A 4 -1.96 63.83 -74.57
CA LEU A 4 -2.49 62.60 -73.91
C LEU A 4 -1.28 61.80 -73.35
N LEU A 5 -0.89 61.93 -72.07
CA LEU A 5 -1.37 61.22 -70.87
C LEU A 5 -1.30 59.68 -70.91
N LEU A 6 -0.36 59.18 -70.10
CA LEU A 6 -0.03 57.80 -69.68
C LEU A 6 -1.24 57.07 -69.05
N PRO A 7 -1.23 55.73 -68.98
CA PRO A 7 -1.39 55.14 -67.65
C PRO A 7 -0.38 54.02 -67.35
N LEU A 8 0.32 54.22 -66.23
CA LEU A 8 1.16 53.26 -65.54
C LEU A 8 0.26 52.36 -64.68
N LEU A 9 0.03 51.11 -65.10
CA LEU A 9 -0.75 50.13 -64.35
C LEU A 9 0.16 49.48 -63.28
N MET A 10 0.11 49.96 -62.03
CA MET A 10 0.75 49.31 -60.89
C MET A 10 -0.09 48.09 -60.46
N ALA A 11 0.42 46.89 -60.71
CA ALA A 11 -0.11 45.66 -60.15
C ALA A 11 0.34 45.53 -58.68
N LEU A 12 -0.56 45.79 -57.73
CA LEU A 12 -0.35 45.46 -56.32
C LEU A 12 -0.52 43.94 -56.13
N ALA A 13 0.58 43.19 -56.16
CA ALA A 13 0.60 41.83 -55.64
C ALA A 13 0.49 41.92 -54.10
N SER A 14 -0.68 41.58 -53.56
CA SER A 14 -0.89 41.48 -52.11
C SER A 14 -0.08 40.30 -51.58
N LEU A 15 1.10 40.58 -51.02
CA LEU A 15 1.86 39.65 -50.20
C LEU A 15 1.05 39.36 -48.93
N ALA A 16 0.32 38.24 -48.90
CA ALA A 16 -0.36 37.77 -47.70
C ALA A 16 0.71 37.36 -46.68
N GLN A 17 1.00 38.23 -45.71
CA GLN A 17 1.87 37.89 -44.58
C GLN A 17 1.09 37.05 -43.57
N ALA A 18 1.48 35.80 -43.39
CA ALA A 18 0.94 34.96 -42.32
C ALA A 18 1.48 35.47 -40.99
N GLN A 19 0.65 36.23 -40.26
CA GLN A 19 1.01 36.77 -38.95
C GLN A 19 0.73 35.72 -37.87
N THR A 20 1.79 35.23 -37.23
CA THR A 20 1.68 34.32 -36.08
C THR A 20 1.55 35.11 -34.78
N ALA A 21 0.54 34.80 -33.98
CA ALA A 21 0.40 35.27 -32.62
C ALA A 21 0.68 34.12 -31.64
N THR A 22 1.58 34.34 -30.68
CA THR A 22 1.92 33.36 -29.65
C THR A 22 1.56 33.92 -28.28
N GLY A 23 0.98 33.08 -27.43
CA GLY A 23 0.69 33.40 -26.03
C GLY A 23 1.10 32.26 -25.12
N ASN A 24 1.58 32.60 -23.93
CA ASN A 24 1.91 31.62 -22.90
C ASN A 24 0.73 31.51 -21.94
N PHE A 25 0.51 30.31 -21.41
CA PHE A 25 -0.42 30.09 -20.30
C PHE A 25 0.25 29.18 -19.28
N ASN A 26 -0.21 29.30 -18.03
CA ASN A 26 0.28 28.49 -16.94
C ASN A 26 -0.66 27.30 -16.71
N VAL A 27 -0.08 26.14 -16.41
CA VAL A 27 -0.81 24.95 -15.97
C VAL A 27 -0.40 24.66 -14.53
N ALA A 28 -1.39 24.56 -13.64
CA ALA A 28 -1.19 24.12 -12.26
C ALA A 28 -1.63 22.66 -12.12
N ILE A 29 -0.79 21.84 -11.48
CA ILE A 29 -1.09 20.44 -11.16
C ILE A 29 -1.01 20.28 -9.64
N THR A 30 -2.00 19.64 -9.05
CA THR A 30 -2.03 19.29 -7.63
C THR A 30 -2.03 17.77 -7.48
N LEU A 31 -1.13 17.26 -6.63
CA LEU A 31 -1.06 15.85 -6.26
C LEU A 31 -1.54 15.69 -4.81
N THR A 32 -2.49 14.80 -4.57
CA THR A 32 -2.91 14.39 -3.23
C THR A 32 -2.21 13.08 -2.86
N THR A 33 -1.52 13.05 -1.72
CA THR A 33 -0.85 11.86 -1.21
C THR A 33 -1.87 10.85 -0.67
N ALA A 34 -1.59 9.55 -0.87
CA ALA A 34 -2.44 8.48 -0.38
C ALA A 34 -1.66 7.16 -0.19
N CYS A 35 -2.19 6.30 0.67
CA CYS A 35 -1.85 4.88 0.73
C CYS A 35 -3.09 4.02 0.52
N THR A 36 -2.92 2.87 -0.13
CA THR A 36 -3.98 1.88 -0.38
C THR A 36 -3.50 0.50 0.01
N LEU A 37 -4.43 -0.36 0.44
CA LEU A 37 -4.18 -1.76 0.76
C LEU A 37 -4.96 -2.65 -0.21
N ASN A 38 -4.39 -3.79 -0.60
CA ASN A 38 -5.16 -4.83 -1.28
C ASN A 38 -5.95 -5.68 -0.26
N THR A 39 -6.83 -6.54 -0.77
CA THR A 39 -7.49 -7.55 0.06
C THR A 39 -6.44 -8.55 0.59
N PRO A 40 -6.35 -8.77 1.90
CA PRO A 40 -5.42 -9.73 2.48
C PRO A 40 -5.71 -11.15 1.99
N ALA A 41 -4.66 -11.93 1.72
CA ALA A 41 -4.78 -13.39 1.73
C ALA A 41 -4.88 -13.87 3.18
N ASN A 42 -5.82 -14.77 3.47
CA ASN A 42 -5.98 -15.33 4.81
C ASN A 42 -4.77 -16.19 5.20
N GLY A 43 -4.31 -16.04 6.43
CA GLY A 43 -3.35 -16.95 7.06
C GLY A 43 -4.07 -18.17 7.66
N ALA A 44 -3.31 -19.22 7.93
CA ALA A 44 -3.81 -20.42 8.60
C ALA A 44 -2.78 -20.97 9.58
N LEU A 45 -3.26 -21.59 10.64
CA LEU A 45 -2.45 -22.07 11.75
C LEU A 45 -3.00 -23.41 12.23
N ALA A 46 -2.13 -24.41 12.34
CA ALA A 46 -2.48 -25.69 12.94
C ALA A 46 -1.64 -25.89 14.19
N TYR A 47 -2.30 -26.23 15.30
CA TYR A 47 -1.65 -26.47 16.58
C TYR A 47 -2.14 -27.79 17.17
N THR A 48 -1.19 -28.62 17.58
CA THR A 48 -1.47 -29.82 18.38
C THR A 48 -1.23 -29.49 19.84
N SER A 49 -2.18 -29.82 20.71
CA SER A 49 -2.05 -29.60 22.14
C SER A 49 -0.74 -30.14 22.69
N PHE A 50 -0.10 -29.36 23.55
CA PHE A 50 1.19 -29.68 24.16
C PHE A 50 2.36 -29.85 23.19
N ALA A 51 2.27 -29.31 21.96
CA ALA A 51 3.40 -29.33 21.03
C ALA A 51 4.67 -28.75 21.68
N ALA A 52 5.78 -29.47 21.49
CA ALA A 52 7.10 -29.11 22.02
C ALA A 52 7.81 -28.00 21.20
N SER A 53 7.32 -27.73 19.99
CA SER A 53 7.81 -26.68 19.09
C SER A 53 6.70 -25.74 18.70
N GLU A 54 7.07 -24.52 18.31
CA GLU A 54 6.15 -23.54 17.75
C GLU A 54 5.45 -24.11 16.51
N SER A 55 4.18 -23.77 16.35
CA SER A 55 3.30 -24.31 15.30
C SER A 55 3.73 -23.91 13.88
N SER A 56 3.50 -24.80 12.91
CA SER A 56 3.59 -24.46 11.48
C SER A 56 2.42 -23.57 11.04
N ALA A 57 2.72 -22.54 10.24
CA ALA A 57 1.76 -21.55 9.80
C ALA A 57 1.85 -21.26 8.31
N THR A 58 0.71 -20.97 7.71
CA THR A 58 0.62 -20.29 6.42
C THR A 58 0.49 -18.79 6.69
N PRO A 59 1.45 -17.94 6.32
CA PRO A 59 1.37 -16.50 6.54
C PRO A 59 0.23 -15.87 5.74
N ALA A 60 -0.41 -14.84 6.30
CA ALA A 60 -1.20 -13.91 5.53
C ALA A 60 -0.28 -12.95 4.75
N SER A 61 -0.73 -12.48 3.59
CA SER A 61 0.02 -11.51 2.78
C SER A 61 -0.86 -10.34 2.37
N ILE A 62 -0.28 -9.14 2.41
CA ILE A 62 -0.93 -7.86 2.13
C ILE A 62 0.06 -6.98 1.37
N ASN A 63 -0.38 -6.28 0.34
CA ASN A 63 0.39 -5.23 -0.33
C ASN A 63 -0.14 -3.87 0.11
N VAL A 64 0.79 -2.99 0.49
CA VAL A 64 0.54 -1.58 0.71
C VAL A 64 1.15 -0.81 -0.46
N ARG A 65 0.38 0.07 -1.08
CA ARG A 65 0.87 0.97 -2.12
C ARG A 65 0.65 2.41 -1.71
N CYS A 66 1.75 3.13 -1.51
CA CYS A 66 1.77 4.52 -1.10
C CYS A 66 2.37 5.42 -2.19
N THR A 67 1.95 6.68 -2.24
CA THR A 67 2.56 7.71 -3.09
C THR A 67 4.08 7.76 -2.91
N ASN A 68 4.82 8.04 -3.99
CA ASN A 68 6.28 8.18 -3.93
C ASN A 68 6.72 9.11 -2.80
N THR A 69 7.76 8.70 -2.06
CA THR A 69 8.40 9.43 -0.95
C THR A 69 7.54 9.65 0.30
N LEU A 70 6.29 9.18 0.33
CA LEU A 70 5.40 9.32 1.48
C LEU A 70 5.88 8.41 2.63
N PRO A 71 6.29 8.94 3.79
CA PRO A 71 6.62 8.13 4.95
C PRO A 71 5.34 7.53 5.53
N TYR A 72 5.39 6.26 5.95
CA TYR A 72 4.25 5.62 6.60
C TYR A 72 4.68 4.55 7.59
N THR A 73 3.79 4.17 8.51
CA THR A 73 3.98 3.05 9.45
C THR A 73 2.85 2.03 9.30
N ALA A 74 3.12 0.80 9.74
CA ALA A 74 2.16 -0.30 9.70
C ALA A 74 2.06 -0.95 11.09
N THR A 75 0.84 -1.10 11.60
CA THR A 75 0.58 -1.70 12.91
C THR A 75 -0.65 -2.62 12.90
N LEU A 76 -0.61 -3.73 13.65
CA LEU A 76 -1.79 -4.54 13.94
C LEU A 76 -2.54 -4.04 15.18
N ASP A 77 -3.83 -4.36 15.26
CA ASP A 77 -4.76 -4.01 16.35
C ASP A 77 -4.34 -4.44 17.76
N GLY A 78 -3.45 -5.42 17.90
CA GLY A 78 -2.89 -5.85 19.19
C GLY A 78 -1.92 -4.88 19.87
N GLY A 79 -1.71 -3.67 19.33
CA GLY A 79 -0.96 -2.61 20.00
C GLY A 79 0.53 -2.90 20.16
N ALA A 80 1.23 -3.24 19.08
CA ALA A 80 2.69 -3.30 19.12
C ALA A 80 3.30 -1.99 19.60
N THR A 81 4.35 -2.10 20.40
CA THR A 81 5.31 -1.01 20.57
C THR A 81 6.01 -0.78 19.22
N THR A 82 6.43 0.46 18.93
CA THR A 82 7.15 0.82 17.69
C THR A 82 8.46 0.04 17.46
N THR A 83 8.86 -0.77 18.45
CA THR A 83 10.05 -1.62 18.49
C THR A 83 9.77 -3.11 18.35
N SER A 84 8.52 -3.56 18.45
CA SER A 84 8.15 -4.97 18.34
C SER A 84 7.24 -5.18 17.15
N ASN A 85 7.62 -6.10 16.27
CA ASN A 85 6.75 -6.56 15.19
C ASN A 85 5.95 -7.81 15.56
N VAL A 86 6.01 -8.23 16.82
CA VAL A 86 5.26 -9.37 17.32
C VAL A 86 4.15 -8.90 18.25
N TYR A 87 2.94 -9.37 17.97
CA TYR A 87 1.69 -9.03 18.64
C TYR A 87 1.13 -10.30 19.27
N THR A 88 0.75 -10.25 20.55
CA THR A 88 0.25 -11.43 21.28
C THR A 88 -1.25 -11.30 21.51
N PHE A 89 -1.98 -12.39 21.28
CA PHE A 89 -3.43 -12.47 21.40
C PHE A 89 -3.82 -13.77 22.10
N THR A 90 -5.06 -13.83 22.59
CA THR A 90 -5.67 -15.05 23.11
C THR A 90 -6.92 -15.35 22.31
N ASP A 91 -7.01 -16.55 21.75
CA ASP A 91 -8.24 -17.06 21.15
C ASP A 91 -9.18 -17.52 22.27
N GLY A 92 -10.34 -16.86 22.41
CA GLY A 92 -11.28 -17.16 23.50
C GLY A 92 -12.03 -18.49 23.34
N THR A 93 -12.08 -19.05 22.13
CA THR A 93 -12.81 -20.29 21.83
C THR A 93 -11.95 -21.53 22.10
N LEU A 94 -10.70 -21.49 21.65
CA LEU A 94 -9.71 -22.55 21.82
C LEU A 94 -8.84 -22.33 23.06
N ASN A 95 -8.96 -21.20 23.75
CA ASN A 95 -8.13 -20.82 24.90
C ASN A 95 -6.62 -21.00 24.62
N LEU A 96 -6.19 -20.54 23.44
CA LEU A 96 -4.80 -20.58 22.99
C LEU A 96 -4.25 -19.16 22.90
N THR A 97 -3.10 -18.93 23.51
CA THR A 97 -2.29 -17.74 23.26
C THR A 97 -1.51 -17.92 21.97
N TYR A 98 -1.68 -17.00 21.04
CA TYR A 98 -0.97 -16.98 19.77
C TYR A 98 -0.31 -15.62 19.55
N ARG A 99 0.63 -15.60 18.63
CA ARG A 99 1.39 -14.42 18.23
C ARG A 99 1.19 -14.20 16.74
N LEU A 100 1.13 -12.94 16.33
CA LEU A 100 1.23 -12.54 14.93
C LEU A 100 2.53 -11.77 14.78
N THR A 101 3.38 -12.19 13.85
CA THR A 101 4.60 -11.47 13.50
C THR A 101 4.39 -10.74 12.19
N LEU A 102 4.40 -9.40 12.22
CA LEU A 102 4.34 -8.55 11.05
C LEU A 102 5.75 -8.37 10.47
N ALA A 103 5.93 -8.56 9.17
CA ALA A 103 7.20 -8.27 8.52
C ALA A 103 6.94 -7.61 7.16
N ALA A 104 7.68 -6.54 6.87
CA ALA A 104 7.72 -5.93 5.56
C ALA A 104 8.83 -6.58 4.72
N ALA A 105 8.63 -6.71 3.42
CA ALA A 105 9.68 -7.20 2.53
C ALA A 105 10.92 -6.30 2.62
N GLY A 106 12.05 -6.86 3.07
CA GLY A 106 13.33 -6.15 3.19
C GLY A 106 13.51 -5.32 4.47
N LEU A 107 12.57 -5.35 5.42
CA LEU A 107 12.72 -4.67 6.71
C LEU A 107 12.23 -5.56 7.86
N THR A 108 13.08 -5.72 8.88
CA THR A 108 12.68 -6.35 10.15
C THR A 108 12.05 -5.27 11.04
N GLY A 109 10.72 -5.21 11.16
CA GLY A 109 10.06 -4.33 12.14
C GLY A 109 8.82 -3.57 11.66
N THR A 110 8.26 -2.76 12.57
CA THR A 110 7.17 -1.78 12.34
C THR A 110 7.70 -0.37 12.03
N GLY A 111 8.97 -0.27 11.62
CA GLY A 111 9.64 1.02 11.40
C GLY A 111 8.97 1.86 10.31
N THR A 112 9.38 3.12 10.22
CA THR A 112 8.92 4.00 9.14
C THR A 112 9.37 3.45 7.79
N ASN A 113 8.38 3.18 6.93
CA ASN A 113 8.55 2.82 5.55
C ASN A 113 8.39 4.07 4.68
N VAL A 114 8.84 4.00 3.42
CA VAL A 114 8.68 5.09 2.46
C VAL A 114 8.01 4.53 1.21
N GLY A 115 6.94 5.19 0.79
CA GLY A 115 6.20 4.87 -0.43
C GLY A 115 7.06 4.98 -1.67
N ASN A 116 6.97 4.00 -2.57
CA ASN A 116 7.72 3.96 -3.83
C ASN A 116 6.81 3.91 -5.07
N GLY A 117 5.51 4.19 -4.90
CA GLY A 117 4.51 4.13 -5.96
C GLY A 117 4.12 2.71 -6.42
N GLY A 118 4.84 1.68 -5.95
CA GLY A 118 4.57 0.28 -6.22
C GLY A 118 4.00 -0.47 -5.01
N ASP A 119 3.74 -1.76 -5.21
CA ASP A 119 3.28 -2.65 -4.15
C ASP A 119 4.43 -3.00 -3.20
N GLN A 120 4.24 -2.74 -1.91
CA GLN A 120 5.17 -3.07 -0.84
C GLN A 120 4.54 -4.19 0.00
N ALA A 121 5.12 -5.39 -0.10
CA ALA A 121 4.56 -6.59 0.51
C ALA A 121 4.81 -6.66 2.02
N TYR A 122 3.77 -7.03 2.75
CA TYR A 122 3.77 -7.38 4.16
C TYR A 122 3.36 -8.85 4.30
N THR A 123 3.99 -9.52 5.26
CA THR A 123 3.64 -10.86 5.71
C THR A 123 3.24 -10.81 7.17
N ILE A 124 2.19 -11.55 7.53
CA ILE A 124 1.75 -11.73 8.90
C ILE A 124 1.81 -13.22 9.19
N THR A 125 2.79 -13.62 9.99
CA THR A 125 3.01 -15.03 10.32
C THR A 125 2.40 -15.33 11.69
N PRO A 126 1.33 -16.13 11.76
CA PRO A 126 0.77 -16.55 13.04
C PRO A 126 1.61 -17.66 13.67
N SER A 127 1.62 -17.74 15.00
CA SER A 127 2.22 -18.85 15.73
C SER A 127 1.57 -19.06 17.10
N VAL A 128 1.52 -20.30 17.58
CA VAL A 128 1.03 -20.63 18.93
C VAL A 128 2.23 -20.96 19.83
N ASN A 129 2.24 -20.44 21.06
CA ASN A 129 3.27 -20.80 22.03
C ASN A 129 3.21 -22.31 22.35
N THR A 130 4.35 -22.90 22.68
CA THR A 130 4.48 -24.31 23.03
C THR A 130 3.72 -24.67 24.31
N ALA A 131 3.49 -25.97 24.52
CA ALA A 131 2.96 -26.53 25.78
C ALA A 131 1.57 -26.04 26.22
N GLN A 132 0.74 -25.51 25.32
CA GLN A 132 -0.64 -25.13 25.60
C GLN A 132 -1.59 -26.31 25.37
N SER A 133 -2.55 -26.50 26.26
CA SER A 133 -3.58 -27.54 26.09
C SER A 133 -4.67 -27.12 25.10
N GLY A 134 -5.02 -25.83 25.11
CA GLY A 134 -6.26 -25.32 24.53
C GLY A 134 -7.51 -25.90 25.19
N THR A 135 -8.66 -25.60 24.60
CA THR A 135 -10.00 -26.10 24.96
C THR A 135 -10.67 -26.67 23.72
N CYS A 136 -10.41 -27.96 23.47
CA CYS A 136 -11.10 -28.73 22.44
C CYS A 136 -11.52 -30.08 23.02
N ALA A 137 -12.83 -30.35 23.05
CA ALA A 137 -13.39 -31.53 23.69
C ALA A 137 -13.40 -32.78 22.79
N THR A 138 -13.21 -32.60 21.48
CA THR A 138 -13.27 -33.64 20.44
C THR A 138 -12.04 -33.57 19.53
N ASP A 139 -11.90 -34.46 18.55
CA ASP A 139 -10.68 -34.61 17.73
C ASP A 139 -10.12 -33.31 17.12
N THR A 140 -10.96 -32.41 16.60
CA THR A 140 -10.48 -31.13 16.01
C THR A 140 -11.48 -30.01 16.23
N CYS A 141 -10.98 -28.87 16.67
CA CYS A 141 -11.74 -27.63 16.82
C CYS A 141 -11.07 -26.52 16.01
N SER A 142 -11.88 -25.60 15.48
CA SER A 142 -11.40 -24.45 14.72
C SER A 142 -12.01 -23.16 15.26
N SER A 143 -11.22 -22.10 15.26
CA SER A 143 -11.67 -20.73 15.53
C SER A 143 -11.13 -19.82 14.44
N THR A 144 -11.76 -18.66 14.26
CA THR A 144 -11.30 -17.62 13.34
C THR A 144 -11.37 -16.28 14.04
N ALA A 145 -10.24 -15.59 14.09
CA ALA A 145 -10.14 -14.22 14.60
C ALA A 145 -9.86 -13.27 13.43
N ALA A 146 -10.58 -12.15 13.39
CA ALA A 146 -10.31 -11.07 12.46
C ALA A 146 -9.33 -10.08 13.10
N HIS A 147 -8.34 -9.65 12.32
CA HIS A 147 -7.34 -8.66 12.74
C HIS A 147 -7.29 -7.49 11.76
N THR A 148 -7.01 -6.31 12.29
CA THR A 148 -6.89 -5.09 11.48
C THR A 148 -5.43 -4.67 11.33
N LEU A 149 -4.97 -4.50 10.08
CA LEU A 149 -3.73 -3.80 9.75
C LEU A 149 -4.04 -2.31 9.51
N THR A 150 -3.36 -1.44 10.24
CA THR A 150 -3.50 0.01 10.14
C THR A 150 -2.27 0.61 9.49
N ILE A 151 -2.48 1.49 8.51
CA ILE A 151 -1.44 2.29 7.86
C ILE A 151 -1.63 3.75 8.24
N THR A 152 -0.57 4.37 8.77
CA THR A 152 -0.56 5.79 9.16
C THR A 152 0.46 6.53 8.30
N TYR A 153 0.05 7.62 7.64
CA TYR A 153 0.83 8.44 6.71
C TYR A 153 0.43 9.91 6.74
#